data_AF-A0A2T6GR27-F1
#
_entry.id   AF-A0A2T6GR27-F1
#
_cell.length_a   1.000
_cell.length_b   1.000
_cell.length_c   1.000
_cell.angle_alpha   90.00
_cell.angle_beta   90.00
_cell.angle_gamma   90.00
#
_symmetry.space_group_name_H-M   'P 1'
#
loop_
_entity.id
_entity.type
_entity.pdbx_description
1 polymer ?
#
loop_
_entity_poly.entity_id
_entity_poly.type
_entity_poly.pdbx_seq_one_letter_code
_entity_poly.pdbx_strand_id
1 'polypeptide(L)'
;MSVECFVTGGTGFIGQHLLAHLSAKGHTVRVLMRRPERLAALREQVDHLGGCASRILAVAGDLERDQLGLSPADREALRHARVVFHLGAHFAWGLTLEQSRAVNVEGAKRVALLAAEQNSRLVMIGGYMLQNHEHLRRIGIDPHHPQRTDWPALYRHVGGYEASKLEAHFVTLETMSAKGGELTVVHPATVCGHSRTGHILDGQPLVALIRNLVQGKLTAVPGTARHWLPLVTVDYLVELMTASAFDPAMAGQELLALDAQTPNLREMLAQVAQPLGLKSPKHHVSLRLLKWLLSIPPVARFMNTQPEALDFIQTTRFDTAAVEQFASRHGIAKPDIRQSLQHTATFVNAHCLAKGQAG
;
A
#
# COMPACT_ATOMS: atom_id res chain seq x y z
N MET A 1 8.44 25.62 2.88
CA MET A 1 7.25 26.36 2.42
C MET A 1 6.03 25.49 2.71
N SER A 2 4.98 26.03 3.32
CA SER A 2 3.70 25.32 3.43
C SER A 2 3.08 25.20 2.03
N VAL A 3 2.53 24.03 1.72
CA VAL A 3 1.76 23.81 0.48
C VAL A 3 0.47 23.10 0.82
N GLU A 4 -0.51 23.19 -0.06
CA GLU A 4 -1.71 22.38 0.05
C GLU A 4 -1.55 21.06 -0.72
N CYS A 5 -1.96 19.98 -0.08
CA CYS A 5 -1.98 18.64 -0.66
C CYS A 5 -3.41 18.09 -0.66
N PHE A 6 -3.76 17.34 -1.71
CA PHE A 6 -4.99 16.55 -1.75
C PHE A 6 -4.65 15.07 -1.58
N VAL A 7 -5.34 14.38 -0.68
CA VAL A 7 -5.08 12.97 -0.37
C VAL A 7 -6.34 12.14 -0.52
N THR A 8 -6.30 11.14 -1.38
CA THR A 8 -7.32 10.07 -1.42
C THR A 8 -6.82 8.85 -0.64
N GLY A 9 -7.72 8.12 0.01
CA GLY A 9 -7.33 7.01 0.89
C GLY A 9 -6.67 7.43 2.20
N GLY A 10 -6.85 8.69 2.62
CA GLY A 10 -6.23 9.25 3.85
C GLY A 10 -6.68 8.58 5.15
N THR A 11 -7.82 7.91 5.17
CA THR A 11 -8.30 7.13 6.33
C THR A 11 -7.71 5.70 6.40
N GLY A 12 -6.94 5.29 5.38
CA GLY A 12 -6.27 3.99 5.36
C GLY A 12 -4.95 3.99 6.12
N PHE A 13 -4.29 2.82 6.22
CA PHE A 13 -3.07 2.65 7.00
C PHE A 13 -1.92 3.57 6.54
N ILE A 14 -1.55 3.52 5.26
CA ILE A 14 -0.51 4.42 4.72
C ILE A 14 -1.00 5.87 4.78
N GLY A 15 -2.28 6.09 4.46
CA GLY A 15 -2.91 7.40 4.42
C GLY A 15 -2.75 8.19 5.72
N GLN A 16 -3.14 7.62 6.85
CA GLN A 16 -3.08 8.34 8.14
C GLN A 16 -1.64 8.69 8.57
N HIS A 17 -0.66 7.84 8.23
CA HIS A 17 0.76 8.12 8.46
C HIS A 17 1.26 9.24 7.52
N LEU A 18 0.81 9.24 6.26
CA LEU A 18 1.10 10.34 5.33
C LEU A 18 0.50 11.67 5.80
N LEU A 19 -0.75 11.66 6.29
CA LEU A 19 -1.40 12.85 6.84
C LEU A 19 -0.64 13.40 8.05
N ALA A 20 -0.24 12.54 8.97
CA ALA A 20 0.56 12.92 10.13
C ALA A 20 1.90 13.53 9.69
N HIS A 21 2.60 12.88 8.77
CA HIS A 21 3.89 13.36 8.27
C HIS A 21 3.80 14.70 7.52
N LEU A 22 2.85 14.85 6.60
CA LEU A 22 2.65 16.09 5.84
C LEU A 22 2.27 17.26 6.77
N SER A 23 1.34 17.03 7.70
CA SER A 23 0.88 18.07 8.63
C SER A 23 1.96 18.47 9.63
N ALA A 24 2.77 17.52 10.13
CA ALA A 24 3.93 17.81 10.97
C ALA A 24 4.98 18.66 10.24
N LYS A 25 5.15 18.46 8.92
CA LYS A 25 5.99 19.32 8.06
C LYS A 25 5.36 20.68 7.71
N GLY A 26 4.18 20.97 8.25
CA GLY A 26 3.51 22.25 8.10
C GLY A 26 2.66 22.37 6.84
N HIS A 27 2.40 21.29 6.10
CA HIS A 27 1.50 21.29 4.94
C HIS A 27 0.03 21.22 5.37
N THR A 28 -0.85 21.87 4.60
CA THR A 28 -2.30 21.74 4.75
C THR A 28 -2.76 20.58 3.88
N VAL A 29 -3.61 19.70 4.41
CA VAL A 29 -4.03 18.50 3.69
C VAL A 29 -5.55 18.43 3.61
N ARG A 30 -6.09 18.42 2.39
CA ARG A 30 -7.50 18.09 2.12
C ARG A 30 -7.63 16.61 1.83
N VAL A 31 -8.49 15.92 2.56
CA VAL A 31 -8.68 14.48 2.48
C VAL A 31 -10.03 14.16 1.85
N LEU A 32 -10.05 13.35 0.80
CA LEU A 32 -11.29 12.83 0.23
C LEU A 32 -11.94 11.85 1.21
N MET A 33 -13.16 12.15 1.65
CA MET A 33 -13.89 11.36 2.63
C MET A 33 -15.32 11.08 2.17
N ARG A 34 -15.68 9.79 2.11
CA ARG A 34 -17.08 9.35 1.93
C ARG A 34 -17.99 9.76 3.09
N ARG A 35 -17.38 9.92 4.28
CA ARG A 35 -18.03 10.22 5.55
C ARG A 35 -17.31 11.37 6.28
N PRO A 36 -17.48 12.64 5.83
CA PRO A 36 -16.82 13.81 6.42
C PRO A 36 -17.08 14.00 7.91
N GLU A 37 -18.20 13.48 8.44
CA GLU A 37 -18.52 13.48 9.87
C GLU A 37 -17.48 12.72 10.72
N ARG A 38 -16.67 11.84 10.11
CA ARG A 38 -15.55 11.16 10.79
C ARG A 38 -14.25 11.95 10.83
N LEU A 39 -14.23 13.20 10.35
CA LEU A 39 -13.03 14.04 10.33
C LEU A 39 -12.43 14.24 11.73
N ALA A 40 -13.26 14.38 12.77
CA ALA A 40 -12.78 14.54 14.14
C ALA A 40 -11.93 13.34 14.59
N ALA A 41 -12.41 12.12 14.37
CA ALA A 41 -11.66 10.90 14.69
C ALA A 41 -10.38 10.76 13.85
N LEU A 42 -10.40 11.17 12.58
CA LEU A 42 -9.19 11.18 11.75
C LEU A 42 -8.15 12.19 12.28
N ARG A 43 -8.60 13.36 12.72
CA ARG A 43 -7.75 14.40 13.33
C ARG A 43 -7.10 13.91 14.61
N GLU A 44 -7.87 13.30 15.51
CA GLU A 44 -7.33 12.68 16.73
C GLU A 44 -6.26 11.63 16.41
N GLN A 45 -6.53 10.77 15.43
CA GLN A 45 -5.56 9.77 14.98
C GLN A 45 -4.29 10.41 14.40
N VAL A 46 -4.43 11.50 13.64
CA VAL A 46 -3.29 12.25 13.10
C VAL A 46 -2.44 12.86 14.22
N ASP A 47 -3.05 13.46 15.25
CA ASP A 47 -2.31 13.97 16.41
C ASP A 47 -1.61 12.84 17.18
N HIS A 48 -2.27 11.70 17.37
CA HIS A 48 -1.68 10.54 18.04
C HIS A 48 -0.46 9.98 17.28
N LEU A 49 -0.46 10.09 15.95
CA LEU A 49 0.67 9.72 15.08
C LEU A 49 1.75 10.82 14.98
N GLY A 50 1.63 11.92 15.74
CA GLY A 50 2.61 13.01 15.78
C GLY A 50 2.41 14.09 14.72
N GLY A 51 1.24 14.14 14.09
CA GLY A 51 0.85 15.17 13.12
C GLY A 51 0.29 16.44 13.75
N CYS A 52 -0.41 17.23 12.93
CA CYS A 52 -1.10 18.46 13.35
C CYS A 52 -2.54 18.48 12.80
N ALA A 53 -3.50 18.06 13.63
CA ALA A 53 -4.91 17.92 13.28
C ALA A 53 -5.55 19.17 12.64
N SER A 54 -5.17 20.36 13.08
CA SER A 54 -5.72 21.62 12.58
C SER A 54 -5.44 21.86 11.09
N ARG A 55 -4.43 21.17 10.54
CA ARG A 55 -4.06 21.22 9.12
C ARG A 55 -4.78 20.19 8.25
N ILE A 56 -5.59 19.32 8.85
CA ILE A 56 -6.35 18.29 8.14
C ILE A 56 -7.76 18.80 7.90
N LEU A 57 -8.15 18.89 6.63
CA LEU A 57 -9.47 19.30 6.18
C LEU A 57 -10.14 18.13 5.45
N ALA A 58 -11.46 17.99 5.57
CA ALA A 58 -12.20 17.02 4.78
C ALA A 58 -12.75 17.67 3.52
N VAL A 59 -12.82 16.88 2.46
CA VAL A 59 -13.61 17.14 1.26
C VAL A 59 -14.52 15.94 1.05
N ALA A 60 -15.82 16.18 0.88
CA ALA A 60 -16.79 15.11 0.66
C ALA A 60 -16.62 14.53 -0.74
N GLY A 61 -16.56 13.21 -0.86
CA GLY A 61 -16.52 12.56 -2.16
C GLY A 61 -16.21 11.07 -2.11
N ASP A 62 -16.24 10.46 -3.28
CA ASP A 62 -16.10 9.01 -3.50
C ASP A 62 -15.42 8.75 -4.85
N LEU A 63 -14.46 7.82 -4.87
CA LEU A 63 -13.74 7.42 -6.08
C LEU A 63 -14.67 6.78 -7.13
N GLU A 64 -15.78 6.19 -6.68
CA GLU A 64 -16.78 5.55 -7.54
C GLU A 64 -17.64 6.55 -8.31
N ARG A 65 -17.72 7.79 -7.84
CA ARG A 65 -18.60 8.81 -8.42
C ARG A 65 -17.87 9.61 -9.49
N ASP A 66 -18.62 10.04 -10.49
CA ASP A 66 -18.11 10.97 -11.50
C ASP A 66 -17.61 12.25 -10.83
N GLN A 67 -16.48 12.76 -11.34
CA GLN A 67 -15.75 13.89 -10.76
C GLN A 67 -15.46 13.69 -9.25
N LEU A 68 -15.28 12.44 -8.82
CA LEU A 68 -15.07 12.02 -7.44
C LEU A 68 -16.22 12.40 -6.49
N GLY A 69 -17.41 12.75 -7.03
CA GLY A 69 -18.53 13.24 -6.25
C GLY A 69 -18.29 14.60 -5.58
N LEU A 70 -17.29 15.36 -6.04
CA LEU A 70 -16.93 16.67 -5.49
C LEU A 70 -18.00 17.71 -5.83
N SER A 71 -18.32 18.56 -4.85
CA SER A 71 -19.09 19.77 -5.13
C SER A 71 -18.26 20.77 -5.96
N PRO A 72 -18.89 21.72 -6.69
CA PRO A 72 -18.14 22.78 -7.37
C PRO A 72 -17.24 23.59 -6.43
N ALA A 73 -17.70 23.83 -5.19
CA ALA A 73 -16.93 24.55 -4.17
C ALA A 73 -15.71 23.75 -3.70
N ASP A 74 -15.85 22.44 -3.48
CA ASP A 74 -14.74 21.57 -3.11
C ASP A 74 -13.71 21.46 -4.24
N ARG A 75 -14.18 21.33 -5.48
CA ARG A 75 -13.31 21.28 -6.66
C ARG A 75 -12.53 22.58 -6.83
N GLU A 76 -13.14 23.71 -6.54
CA GLU A 76 -12.46 25.01 -6.50
C GLU A 76 -11.42 25.08 -5.38
N ALA A 77 -11.78 24.63 -4.17
CA ALA A 77 -10.87 24.59 -3.03
C ALA A 77 -9.64 23.69 -3.27
N LEU A 78 -9.76 22.66 -4.13
CA LEU A 78 -8.67 21.78 -4.50
C LEU A 78 -7.72 22.37 -5.56
N ARG A 79 -8.08 23.46 -6.27
CA ARG A 79 -7.18 24.08 -7.27
C ARG A 79 -5.86 24.58 -6.70
N HIS A 80 -5.82 24.84 -5.39
CA HIS A 80 -4.61 25.27 -4.70
C HIS A 80 -3.71 24.09 -4.28
N ALA A 81 -4.19 22.85 -4.42
CA ALA A 81 -3.40 21.67 -4.12
C ALA A 81 -2.26 21.52 -5.13
N ARG A 82 -1.02 21.66 -4.67
CA ARG A 82 0.16 21.49 -5.50
C ARG A 82 0.45 20.02 -5.80
N VAL A 83 0.07 19.14 -4.87
CA VAL A 83 0.29 17.70 -4.97
C VAL A 83 -1.00 16.95 -4.65
N VAL A 84 -1.31 15.97 -5.49
CA VAL A 84 -2.35 14.97 -5.25
C VAL A 84 -1.66 13.65 -4.90
N PHE A 85 -1.89 13.10 -3.71
CA PHE A 85 -1.48 11.74 -3.36
C PHE A 85 -2.66 10.78 -3.54
N HIS A 86 -2.50 9.81 -4.44
CA HIS A 86 -3.50 8.79 -4.70
C HIS A 86 -3.15 7.46 -4.02
N LEU A 87 -3.72 7.23 -2.83
CA LEU A 87 -3.62 5.97 -2.09
C LEU A 87 -4.94 5.20 -2.08
N GLY A 88 -6.03 5.85 -2.48
CA GLY A 88 -7.37 5.28 -2.39
C GLY A 88 -7.53 4.10 -3.36
N ALA A 89 -7.75 2.92 -2.81
CA ALA A 89 -8.18 1.74 -3.54
C ALA A 89 -9.15 0.97 -2.64
N HIS A 90 -10.11 0.27 -3.25
CA HIS A 90 -10.89 -0.71 -2.52
C HIS A 90 -10.01 -1.94 -2.23
N PHE A 91 -9.44 -1.98 -1.03
CA PHE A 91 -8.67 -3.11 -0.53
C PHE A 91 -9.64 -4.18 0.00
N ALA A 92 -10.24 -4.95 -0.91
CA ALA A 92 -11.02 -6.12 -0.55
C ALA A 92 -10.62 -7.29 -1.47
N TRP A 93 -10.27 -8.41 -0.84
CA TRP A 93 -10.03 -9.68 -1.53
C TRP A 93 -11.37 -10.29 -1.94
N GLY A 94 -11.44 -10.91 -3.12
CA GLY A 94 -12.66 -11.56 -3.63
C GLY A 94 -13.71 -10.62 -4.25
N LEU A 95 -13.34 -9.39 -4.61
CA LEU A 95 -14.22 -8.51 -5.40
C LEU A 95 -14.41 -9.03 -6.82
N THR A 96 -15.57 -8.77 -7.42
CA THR A 96 -15.79 -9.08 -8.84
C THR A 96 -14.91 -8.19 -9.72
N LEU A 97 -14.72 -8.60 -10.98
CA LEU A 97 -14.02 -7.80 -11.99
C LEU A 97 -14.63 -6.41 -12.10
N GLU A 98 -15.96 -6.34 -12.25
CA GLU A 98 -16.69 -5.09 -12.43
C GLU A 98 -16.52 -4.14 -11.24
N GLN A 99 -16.66 -4.66 -10.01
CA GLN A 99 -16.46 -3.88 -8.79
C GLN A 99 -15.02 -3.38 -8.65
N SER A 100 -14.04 -4.25 -8.88
CA SER A 100 -12.62 -3.90 -8.76
C SER A 100 -12.23 -2.85 -9.79
N ARG A 101 -12.74 -2.97 -11.02
CA ARG A 101 -12.43 -2.07 -12.12
C ARG A 101 -13.09 -0.71 -11.95
N ALA A 102 -14.38 -0.68 -11.60
CA ALA A 102 -15.12 0.57 -11.39
C ALA A 102 -14.50 1.45 -10.30
N VAL A 103 -14.00 0.84 -9.21
CA VAL A 103 -13.38 1.60 -8.12
C VAL A 103 -11.91 1.91 -8.41
N ASN A 104 -11.09 0.88 -8.64
CA ASN A 104 -9.64 1.05 -8.61
C ASN A 104 -9.12 1.64 -9.91
N VAL A 105 -9.69 1.26 -11.05
CA VAL A 105 -9.21 1.72 -12.37
C VAL A 105 -9.85 3.05 -12.71
N GLU A 106 -11.19 3.12 -12.73
CA GLU A 106 -11.87 4.38 -13.07
C GLU A 106 -11.71 5.43 -11.96
N GLY A 107 -11.62 5.04 -10.69
CA GLY A 107 -11.28 5.96 -9.61
C GLY A 107 -9.89 6.57 -9.76
N ALA A 108 -8.87 5.76 -10.07
CA ALA A 108 -7.52 6.26 -10.34
C ALA A 108 -7.49 7.20 -11.55
N LYS A 109 -8.19 6.84 -12.64
CA LYS A 109 -8.36 7.68 -13.81
C LYS A 109 -9.01 9.03 -13.49
N ARG A 110 -10.09 9.05 -12.70
CA ARG A 110 -10.75 10.30 -12.27
C ARG A 110 -9.83 11.18 -11.43
N VAL A 111 -9.02 10.60 -10.55
CA VAL A 111 -8.01 11.34 -9.78
C VAL A 111 -6.92 11.89 -10.69
N ALA A 112 -6.47 11.13 -11.68
CA ALA A 112 -5.51 11.58 -12.69
C ALA A 112 -6.04 12.76 -13.52
N LEU A 113 -7.29 12.67 -13.99
CA LEU A 113 -7.95 13.76 -14.69
C LEU A 113 -8.02 15.03 -13.83
N LEU A 114 -8.45 14.91 -12.57
CA LEU A 114 -8.50 16.03 -11.65
C LEU A 114 -7.12 16.68 -11.44
N ALA A 115 -6.09 15.86 -11.19
CA ALA A 115 -4.73 16.34 -10.98
C ALA A 115 -4.20 17.09 -12.21
N ALA A 116 -4.39 16.54 -13.41
CA ALA A 116 -3.96 17.17 -14.65
C ALA A 116 -4.72 18.47 -14.94
N GLU A 117 -6.05 18.49 -14.75
CA GLU A 117 -6.87 19.69 -14.94
C GLU A 117 -6.50 20.83 -13.97
N GLN A 118 -6.02 20.50 -12.78
CA GLN A 118 -5.60 21.45 -11.75
C GLN A 118 -4.11 21.80 -11.83
N ASN A 119 -3.36 21.21 -12.77
CA ASN A 119 -1.89 21.33 -12.86
C ASN A 119 -1.20 20.92 -11.54
N SER A 120 -1.78 19.97 -10.82
CA SER A 120 -1.21 19.38 -9.62
C SER A 120 -0.32 18.21 -10.01
N ARG A 121 0.80 18.05 -9.29
CA ARG A 121 1.59 16.83 -9.42
C ARG A 121 0.86 15.64 -8.80
N LEU A 122 0.66 14.58 -9.56
CA LEU A 122 0.10 13.33 -9.05
C LEU A 122 1.21 12.43 -8.51
N VAL A 123 1.08 11.99 -7.26
CA VAL A 123 1.86 10.89 -6.68
C VAL A 123 0.95 9.69 -6.55
N MET A 124 1.12 8.72 -7.45
CA MET A 124 0.34 7.49 -7.46
C MET A 124 1.03 6.41 -6.61
N ILE A 125 0.26 5.73 -5.76
CA ILE A 125 0.77 4.58 -4.99
C ILE A 125 0.40 3.27 -5.69
N GLY A 126 1.40 2.71 -6.36
CA GLY A 126 1.33 1.43 -7.07
C GLY A 126 1.53 0.23 -6.14
N GLY A 127 2.28 -0.76 -6.60
CA GLY A 127 2.64 -1.94 -5.83
C GLY A 127 3.83 -2.63 -6.45
N TYR A 128 4.73 -3.17 -5.62
CA TYR A 128 6.03 -3.70 -6.08
C TYR A 128 5.95 -4.80 -7.16
N MET A 129 4.81 -5.48 -7.31
CA MET A 129 4.61 -6.48 -8.37
C MET A 129 4.69 -5.88 -9.78
N LEU A 130 4.45 -4.56 -9.94
CA LEU A 130 4.70 -3.82 -11.19
C LEU A 130 6.19 -3.82 -11.57
N GLN A 131 7.09 -3.92 -10.59
CA GLN A 131 8.53 -4.00 -10.85
C GLN A 131 9.02 -5.45 -11.05
N ASN A 132 8.12 -6.44 -10.97
CA ASN A 132 8.45 -7.85 -11.21
C ASN A 132 8.23 -8.22 -12.69
N HIS A 133 9.19 -7.86 -13.54
CA HIS A 133 9.13 -8.08 -14.99
C HIS A 133 8.99 -9.56 -15.40
N GLU A 134 9.49 -10.50 -14.60
CA GLU A 134 9.27 -11.93 -14.84
C GLU A 134 7.81 -12.30 -14.58
N HIS A 135 7.25 -11.84 -13.47
CA HIS A 135 5.86 -12.04 -13.13
C HIS A 135 4.93 -11.40 -14.17
N LEU A 136 5.17 -10.14 -14.56
CA LEU A 136 4.36 -9.44 -15.58
C LEU A 136 4.33 -10.21 -16.90
N ARG A 137 5.49 -10.68 -17.39
CA ARG A 137 5.54 -11.51 -18.60
C ARG A 137 4.79 -12.83 -18.44
N ARG A 138 4.92 -13.48 -17.28
CA ARG A 138 4.24 -14.75 -16.99
C ARG A 138 2.72 -14.64 -17.01
N ILE A 139 2.17 -13.50 -16.59
CA ILE A 139 0.73 -13.24 -16.57
C ILE A 139 0.23 -12.57 -17.85
N GLY A 140 1.10 -12.32 -18.83
CA GLY A 140 0.72 -11.80 -20.15
C GLY A 140 0.73 -10.28 -20.28
N ILE A 141 1.48 -9.56 -19.44
CA ILE A 141 1.67 -8.10 -19.54
C ILE A 141 3.05 -7.80 -20.15
N ASP A 142 3.06 -7.01 -21.21
CA ASP A 142 4.24 -6.30 -21.71
C ASP A 142 4.17 -4.83 -21.22
N PRO A 143 5.02 -4.40 -20.27
CA PRO A 143 5.02 -3.02 -19.77
C PRO A 143 5.27 -1.96 -20.85
N HIS A 144 5.90 -2.32 -21.98
CA HIS A 144 6.12 -1.42 -23.10
C HIS A 144 4.90 -1.30 -24.03
N HIS A 145 4.00 -2.30 -23.99
CA HIS A 145 2.79 -2.32 -24.78
C HIS A 145 1.56 -2.77 -23.95
N PRO A 146 1.24 -2.07 -22.83
CA PRO A 146 0.19 -2.49 -21.92
C PRO A 146 -1.20 -2.56 -22.57
N GLN A 147 -1.43 -1.80 -23.64
CA GLN A 147 -2.64 -1.82 -24.47
C GLN A 147 -2.92 -3.17 -25.16
N ARG A 148 -1.91 -4.06 -25.25
CA ARG A 148 -2.07 -5.41 -25.80
C ARG A 148 -2.52 -6.44 -24.77
N THR A 149 -2.63 -6.05 -23.50
CA THR A 149 -3.01 -6.94 -22.40
C THR A 149 -4.49 -7.35 -22.52
N ASP A 150 -4.77 -8.66 -22.45
CA ASP A 150 -6.13 -9.17 -22.25
C ASP A 150 -6.52 -9.03 -20.78
N TRP A 151 -7.03 -7.85 -20.41
CA TRP A 151 -7.46 -7.56 -19.04
C TRP A 151 -8.52 -8.56 -18.54
N PRO A 152 -9.62 -8.88 -19.26
CA PRO A 152 -10.57 -9.90 -18.82
C PRO A 152 -9.94 -11.25 -18.46
N ALA A 153 -8.99 -11.74 -19.26
CA ALA A 153 -8.26 -12.97 -18.95
C ALA A 153 -7.37 -12.81 -17.71
N LEU A 154 -6.68 -11.68 -17.59
CA LEU A 154 -5.82 -11.38 -16.44
C LEU A 154 -6.60 -11.40 -15.12
N TYR A 155 -7.77 -10.75 -15.05
CA TYR A 155 -8.61 -10.73 -13.85
C TYR A 155 -9.04 -12.14 -13.41
N ARG A 156 -9.29 -13.06 -14.36
CA ARG A 156 -9.59 -14.46 -14.06
C ARG A 156 -8.36 -15.24 -13.56
N HIS A 157 -7.16 -14.81 -13.95
CA HIS A 157 -5.92 -15.51 -13.63
C HIS A 157 -5.32 -15.10 -12.27
N VAL A 158 -5.19 -13.79 -12.02
CA VAL A 158 -4.52 -13.24 -10.82
C VAL A 158 -5.49 -12.67 -9.78
N GLY A 159 -6.79 -12.62 -10.11
CA GLY A 159 -7.83 -12.08 -9.24
C GLY A 159 -8.03 -10.56 -9.38
N GLY A 160 -9.12 -10.06 -8.81
CA GLY A 160 -9.57 -8.67 -8.99
C GLY A 160 -8.63 -7.62 -8.39
N TYR A 161 -7.98 -7.93 -7.26
CA TYR A 161 -7.08 -6.97 -6.60
C TYR A 161 -5.82 -6.71 -7.42
N GLU A 162 -5.06 -7.74 -7.75
CA GLU A 162 -3.80 -7.60 -8.49
C GLU A 162 -4.07 -7.04 -9.89
N ALA A 163 -5.04 -7.61 -10.61
CA ALA A 163 -5.37 -7.16 -11.96
C ALA A 163 -5.82 -5.68 -11.99
N SER A 164 -6.67 -5.25 -11.05
CA SER A 164 -7.11 -3.85 -11.01
C SER A 164 -6.00 -2.88 -10.59
N LYS A 165 -5.06 -3.28 -9.74
CA LYS A 165 -3.87 -2.48 -9.42
C LYS A 165 -2.94 -2.31 -10.63
N LEU A 166 -2.75 -3.38 -11.41
CA LEU A 166 -1.97 -3.35 -12.64
C LEU A 166 -2.64 -2.49 -13.72
N GLU A 167 -3.94 -2.68 -13.96
CA GLU A 167 -4.71 -1.91 -14.94
C GLU A 167 -4.74 -0.41 -14.58
N ALA A 168 -5.04 -0.09 -13.31
CA ALA A 168 -5.10 1.29 -12.83
C ALA A 168 -3.77 2.03 -13.04
N HIS A 169 -2.64 1.35 -12.88
CA HIS A 169 -1.31 1.94 -13.10
C HIS A 169 -1.15 2.39 -14.55
N PHE A 170 -1.35 1.50 -15.53
CA PHE A 170 -1.20 1.85 -16.94
C PHE A 170 -2.24 2.88 -17.41
N VAL A 171 -3.49 2.77 -16.95
CA VAL A 171 -4.54 3.77 -17.23
C VAL A 171 -4.17 5.15 -16.69
N THR A 172 -3.54 5.21 -15.50
CA THR A 172 -3.10 6.47 -14.91
C THR A 172 -1.92 7.07 -15.69
N LEU A 173 -0.93 6.26 -16.06
CA LEU A 173 0.19 6.68 -16.92
C LEU A 173 -0.32 7.29 -18.23
N GLU A 174 -1.20 6.57 -18.93
CA GLU A 174 -1.80 7.00 -20.20
C GLU A 174 -2.58 8.31 -20.02
N THR A 175 -3.42 8.40 -18.99
CA THR A 175 -4.25 9.58 -18.72
C THR A 175 -3.41 10.81 -18.44
N MET A 176 -2.40 10.70 -17.57
CA MET A 176 -1.50 11.81 -17.24
C MET A 176 -0.67 12.24 -18.45
N SER A 177 -0.14 11.28 -19.21
CA SER A 177 0.61 11.57 -20.44
C SER A 177 -0.25 12.29 -21.49
N ALA A 178 -1.48 11.82 -21.73
CA ALA A 178 -2.40 12.43 -22.69
C ALA A 178 -2.83 13.86 -22.31
N LYS A 179 -2.76 14.20 -21.01
CA LYS A 179 -3.08 15.53 -20.50
C LYS A 179 -1.84 16.41 -20.23
N GLY A 180 -0.63 15.89 -20.44
CA GLY A 180 0.61 16.60 -20.14
C GLY A 180 0.82 16.88 -18.64
N GLY A 181 0.25 16.06 -17.76
CA GLY A 181 0.34 16.24 -16.31
C GLY A 181 1.63 15.64 -15.72
N GLU A 182 2.08 16.18 -14.58
CA GLU A 182 3.22 15.63 -13.85
C GLU A 182 2.81 14.44 -12.97
N LEU A 183 3.44 13.28 -13.20
CA LEU A 183 3.20 12.06 -12.45
C LEU A 183 4.48 11.52 -11.82
N THR A 184 4.36 11.00 -10.60
CA THR A 184 5.37 10.16 -9.96
C THR A 184 4.69 8.92 -9.40
N VAL A 185 5.28 7.75 -9.62
CA VAL A 185 4.74 6.51 -9.07
C VAL A 185 5.65 5.99 -7.97
N VAL A 186 5.08 5.67 -6.81
CA VAL A 186 5.80 4.95 -5.74
C VAL A 186 5.20 3.57 -5.61
N HIS A 187 6.02 2.54 -5.77
CA HIS A 187 5.63 1.13 -5.69
C HIS A 187 6.06 0.56 -4.34
N PRO A 188 5.20 0.58 -3.31
CA PRO A 188 5.52 -0.02 -2.04
C PRO A 188 5.57 -1.54 -2.13
N ALA A 189 6.52 -2.12 -1.40
CA ALA A 189 6.48 -3.50 -0.95
C ALA A 189 5.34 -3.72 0.08
N THR A 190 5.23 -4.93 0.64
CA THR A 190 4.24 -5.17 1.70
C THR A 190 4.57 -4.29 2.91
N VAL A 191 3.59 -3.50 3.36
CA VAL A 191 3.85 -2.49 4.39
C VAL A 191 3.94 -3.14 5.77
N CYS A 192 5.09 -2.96 6.41
CA CYS A 192 5.38 -3.30 7.79
C CYS A 192 4.91 -2.16 8.72
N GLY A 193 4.78 -2.45 10.02
CA GLY A 193 4.45 -1.43 11.01
C GLY A 193 5.46 -0.30 11.04
N HIS A 194 5.10 0.79 11.71
CA HIS A 194 6.01 1.92 11.94
C HIS A 194 7.29 1.43 12.63
N SER A 195 8.47 1.80 12.12
CA SER A 195 9.74 1.19 12.52
C SER A 195 10.02 1.26 14.03
N ARG A 196 9.62 2.35 14.69
CA ARG A 196 9.77 2.56 16.14
C ARG A 196 8.61 2.05 16.99
N THR A 197 7.37 2.39 16.66
CA THR A 197 6.20 2.10 17.51
C THR A 197 5.58 0.73 17.22
N GLY A 198 5.93 0.11 16.10
CA GLY A 198 5.29 -1.10 15.60
C GLY A 198 3.87 -0.88 15.06
N HIS A 199 3.36 0.36 15.08
CA HIS A 199 1.97 0.65 14.74
C HIS A 199 1.62 0.14 13.34
N ILE A 200 0.61 -0.74 13.27
CA ILE A 200 0.02 -1.28 12.06
C ILE A 200 -1.49 -1.45 12.27
N LEU A 201 -2.30 -1.23 11.23
CA LEU A 201 -3.75 -1.45 11.33
C LEU A 201 -4.10 -2.94 11.22
N ASP A 202 -5.22 -3.33 11.84
CA ASP A 202 -5.79 -4.64 11.56
C ASP A 202 -6.21 -4.75 10.07
N GLY A 203 -6.24 -5.97 9.55
CA GLY A 203 -6.54 -6.25 8.14
C GLY A 203 -5.34 -6.11 7.19
N GLN A 204 -4.17 -5.66 7.66
CA GLN A 204 -2.95 -5.70 6.85
C GLN A 204 -2.43 -7.14 6.68
N PRO A 205 -1.86 -7.53 5.52
CA PRO A 205 -1.39 -8.90 5.29
C PRO A 205 -0.39 -9.41 6.34
N LEU A 206 0.53 -8.55 6.78
CA LEU A 206 1.51 -8.90 7.81
C LEU A 206 0.84 -9.19 9.17
N VAL A 207 -0.24 -8.49 9.51
CA VAL A 207 -1.01 -8.74 10.75
C VAL A 207 -1.66 -10.12 10.72
N ALA A 208 -2.23 -10.54 9.59
CA ALA A 208 -2.79 -11.88 9.43
C ALA A 208 -1.72 -12.97 9.61
N LEU A 209 -0.53 -12.76 9.05
CA LEU A 209 0.59 -13.69 9.19
C LEU A 209 1.05 -13.80 10.66
N ILE A 210 1.23 -12.66 11.34
CA ILE A 210 1.60 -12.62 12.77
C ILE A 210 0.51 -13.28 13.61
N ARG A 211 -0.77 -12.98 13.36
CA ARG A 211 -1.93 -13.60 14.04
C ARG A 211 -1.91 -15.11 13.92
N ASN A 212 -1.66 -15.65 12.72
CA ASN A 212 -1.60 -17.09 12.51
C ASN A 212 -0.42 -17.75 13.22
N LEU A 213 0.71 -17.05 13.32
CA LEU A 213 1.85 -17.52 14.10
C LEU A 213 1.52 -17.56 15.60
N VAL A 214 0.97 -16.47 16.14
CA VAL A 214 0.59 -16.37 17.57
C VAL A 214 -0.47 -17.40 17.95
N GLN A 215 -1.45 -17.65 17.08
CA GLN A 215 -2.50 -18.64 17.30
C GLN A 215 -2.06 -20.09 17.04
N GLY A 216 -0.79 -20.33 16.68
CA GLY A 216 -0.27 -21.67 16.38
C GLY A 216 -0.81 -22.29 15.08
N LYS A 217 -1.53 -21.52 14.26
CA LYS A 217 -2.10 -21.96 12.98
C LYS A 217 -1.04 -22.09 11.88
N LEU A 218 0.07 -21.36 12.01
CA LEU A 218 1.19 -21.39 11.06
C LEU A 218 2.20 -22.48 11.45
N THR A 219 1.89 -23.73 11.13
CA THR A 219 2.72 -24.90 11.48
C THR A 219 3.92 -25.12 10.55
N ALA A 220 3.90 -24.53 9.36
CA ALA A 220 4.96 -24.60 8.36
C ALA A 220 5.16 -23.24 7.66
N VAL A 221 6.38 -23.01 7.16
CA VAL A 221 6.75 -21.83 6.39
C VAL A 221 6.24 -22.00 4.95
N PRO A 222 5.43 -21.06 4.42
CA PRO A 222 4.98 -21.10 3.03
C PRO A 222 6.15 -21.08 2.03
N GLY A 223 6.07 -21.92 0.99
CA GLY A 223 7.05 -21.98 -0.08
C GLY A 223 8.30 -22.77 0.28
N THR A 224 9.47 -22.19 0.02
CA THR A 224 10.79 -22.81 0.20
C THR A 224 11.75 -21.82 0.88
N ALA A 225 12.98 -22.23 1.19
CA ALA A 225 13.98 -21.35 1.80
C ALA A 225 14.33 -20.10 0.96
N ARG A 226 14.01 -20.12 -0.35
CA ARG A 226 14.21 -18.98 -1.26
C ARG A 226 13.07 -17.96 -1.19
N HIS A 227 11.92 -18.34 -0.66
CA HIS A 227 10.74 -17.49 -0.66
C HIS A 227 10.84 -16.43 0.44
N TRP A 228 10.45 -15.21 0.11
CA TRP A 228 10.42 -14.06 1.00
C TRP A 228 9.18 -13.22 0.70
N LEU A 229 8.78 -12.39 1.66
CA LEU A 229 7.73 -11.40 1.49
C LEU A 229 8.42 -10.04 1.55
N PRO A 230 8.53 -9.28 0.45
CA PRO A 230 9.21 -8.00 0.48
C PRO A 230 8.51 -7.01 1.40
N LEU A 231 9.28 -6.29 2.23
CA LEU A 231 8.75 -5.35 3.21
C LEU A 231 9.27 -3.93 3.02
N VAL A 232 8.48 -2.97 3.50
CA VAL A 232 8.85 -1.56 3.71
C VAL A 232 8.13 -1.05 4.96
N THR A 233 8.78 -0.32 5.86
CA THR A 233 8.08 0.26 7.02
C THR A 233 7.25 1.47 6.60
N VAL A 234 6.10 1.68 7.24
CA VAL A 234 5.17 2.75 6.84
C VAL A 234 5.79 4.15 6.96
N ASP A 235 6.62 4.38 7.98
CA ASP A 235 7.31 5.65 8.22
C ASP A 235 8.35 5.95 7.15
N TYR A 236 9.18 4.97 6.79
CA TYR A 236 10.12 5.12 5.67
C TYR A 236 9.38 5.34 4.34
N LEU A 237 8.29 4.61 4.11
CA LEU A 237 7.47 4.77 2.91
C LEU A 237 6.89 6.20 2.79
N VAL A 238 6.32 6.78 3.86
CA VAL A 238 5.75 8.13 3.78
C VAL A 238 6.81 9.21 3.63
N GLU A 239 8.03 9.00 4.15
CA GLU A 239 9.18 9.86 3.87
C GLU A 239 9.55 9.85 2.39
N LEU A 240 9.69 8.65 1.79
CA LEU A 240 9.97 8.49 0.37
C LEU A 240 8.88 9.11 -0.52
N MET A 241 7.60 8.87 -0.21
CA MET A 241 6.48 9.45 -0.94
C MET A 241 6.51 10.97 -0.91
N THR A 242 6.76 11.55 0.27
CA THR A 242 6.78 13.00 0.46
C THR A 242 7.96 13.63 -0.24
N ALA A 243 9.16 13.07 -0.12
CA ALA A 243 10.32 13.58 -0.85
C ALA A 243 10.11 13.47 -2.37
N SER A 244 9.55 12.36 -2.84
CA SER A 244 9.29 12.15 -4.27
C SER A 244 8.29 13.15 -4.82
N ALA A 245 7.29 13.56 -4.02
CA ALA A 245 6.30 14.56 -4.41
C ALA A 245 6.89 15.95 -4.70
N PHE A 246 7.95 16.32 -3.98
CA PHE A 246 8.52 17.68 -4.02
C PHE A 246 9.86 17.75 -4.75
N ASP A 247 10.40 16.62 -5.19
CA ASP A 247 11.62 16.54 -5.99
C ASP A 247 11.27 16.68 -7.49
N PRO A 248 11.67 17.77 -8.18
CA PRO A 248 11.42 17.93 -9.61
C PRO A 248 12.00 16.81 -10.46
N ALA A 249 13.12 16.19 -10.04
CA ALA A 249 13.75 15.09 -10.77
C ALA A 249 12.92 13.81 -10.76
N MET A 250 11.89 13.72 -9.90
CA MET A 250 10.98 12.59 -9.84
C MET A 250 9.75 12.74 -10.75
N ALA A 251 9.62 13.87 -11.48
CA ALA A 251 8.54 14.04 -12.45
C ALA A 251 8.74 13.04 -13.62
N GLY A 252 7.70 12.27 -13.92
CA GLY A 252 7.74 11.17 -14.88
C GLY A 252 8.52 9.94 -14.42
N GLN A 253 8.94 9.88 -13.15
CA GLN A 253 9.74 8.77 -12.62
C GLN A 253 8.94 7.84 -11.70
N GLU A 254 9.47 6.64 -11.51
CA GLU A 254 8.93 5.64 -10.60
C GLU A 254 9.97 5.24 -9.54
N LEU A 255 9.50 4.89 -8.35
CA LEU A 255 10.35 4.51 -7.23
C LEU A 255 9.85 3.23 -6.55
N LEU A 256 10.67 2.18 -6.53
CA LEU A 256 10.40 0.95 -5.79
C LEU A 256 10.73 1.15 -4.30
N ALA A 257 9.71 1.26 -3.45
CA ALA A 257 9.88 1.42 -2.01
C ALA A 257 9.88 0.05 -1.31
N LEU A 258 11.08 -0.51 -1.14
CA LEU A 258 11.32 -1.86 -0.64
C LEU A 258 12.65 -1.89 0.13
N ASP A 259 12.72 -2.65 1.23
CA ASP A 259 14.00 -2.94 1.88
C ASP A 259 14.57 -4.29 1.42
N ALA A 260 15.69 -4.25 0.68
CA ALA A 260 16.39 -5.44 0.21
C ALA A 260 16.92 -6.33 1.33
N GLN A 261 17.10 -5.78 2.55
CA GLN A 261 17.53 -6.54 3.72
C GLN A 261 16.39 -7.35 4.37
N THR A 262 15.18 -7.29 3.80
CA THR A 262 14.07 -8.13 4.24
C THR A 262 14.46 -9.61 4.23
N PRO A 263 14.38 -10.30 5.38
CA PRO A 263 14.78 -11.70 5.49
C PRO A 263 13.88 -12.63 4.66
N ASN A 264 14.33 -13.86 4.45
CA ASN A 264 13.44 -14.89 3.89
C ASN A 264 12.28 -15.20 4.84
N LEU A 265 11.22 -15.87 4.37
CA LEU A 265 10.03 -16.10 5.19
C LEU A 265 10.31 -16.84 6.49
N ARG A 266 11.22 -17.83 6.48
CA ARG A 266 11.56 -18.60 7.68
C ARG A 266 12.19 -17.70 8.73
N GLU A 267 13.14 -16.87 8.32
CA GLU A 267 13.83 -15.94 9.21
C GLU A 267 12.92 -14.78 9.64
N MET A 268 12.06 -14.28 8.75
CA MET A 268 11.03 -13.29 9.09
C MET A 268 10.10 -13.80 10.19
N LEU A 269 9.61 -15.04 10.09
CA LEU A 269 8.79 -15.66 11.13
C LEU A 269 9.55 -15.85 12.44
N ALA A 270 10.86 -16.12 12.37
CA ALA A 270 11.71 -16.17 13.57
C ALA A 270 11.85 -14.78 14.24
N GLN A 271 12.03 -13.71 13.45
CA GLN A 271 12.07 -12.33 13.96
C GLN A 271 10.75 -11.92 14.62
N VAL A 272 9.61 -12.35 14.06
CA VAL A 272 8.29 -12.12 14.66
C VAL A 272 8.10 -12.93 15.94
N ALA A 273 8.55 -14.19 15.97
CA ALA A 273 8.36 -15.09 17.11
C ALA A 273 9.19 -14.70 18.34
N GLN A 274 10.40 -14.17 18.11
CA GLN A 274 11.39 -13.87 19.15
C GLN A 274 10.88 -12.97 20.29
N PRO A 275 10.36 -11.76 20.04
CA PRO A 275 9.88 -10.88 21.11
C PRO A 275 8.63 -11.41 21.83
N LEU A 276 7.93 -12.38 21.22
CA LEU A 276 6.72 -12.99 21.76
C LEU A 276 7.02 -14.29 22.54
N GLY A 277 8.28 -14.74 22.60
CA GLY A 277 8.65 -16.00 23.24
C GLY A 277 8.09 -17.24 22.54
N LEU A 278 7.72 -17.13 21.26
CA LEU A 278 7.09 -18.21 20.50
C LEU A 278 8.12 -19.07 19.75
N LYS A 279 7.73 -20.30 19.43
CA LYS A 279 8.50 -21.17 18.51
C LYS A 279 8.12 -20.85 17.07
N SER A 280 9.09 -20.50 16.23
CA SER A 280 8.87 -20.33 14.79
C SER A 280 8.84 -21.68 14.06
N PRO A 281 7.96 -21.87 13.05
CA PRO A 281 8.00 -23.05 12.20
C PRO A 281 9.35 -23.16 11.46
N LYS A 282 9.82 -24.40 11.27
CA LYS A 282 11.10 -24.72 10.63
C LYS A 282 10.95 -25.44 9.29
N HIS A 283 9.86 -26.18 9.12
CA HIS A 283 9.58 -26.95 7.92
C HIS A 283 8.83 -26.10 6.90
N HIS A 284 9.00 -26.45 5.63
CA HIS A 284 8.39 -25.74 4.52
C HIS A 284 7.19 -26.51 3.97
N VAL A 285 6.21 -25.79 3.43
CA VAL A 285 5.06 -26.35 2.73
C VAL A 285 4.91 -25.67 1.38
N SER A 286 4.69 -26.45 0.31
CA SER A 286 4.64 -25.86 -1.04
C SER A 286 3.48 -24.85 -1.18
N LEU A 287 3.71 -23.76 -1.89
CA LEU A 287 2.66 -22.76 -2.16
C LEU A 287 1.49 -23.37 -2.94
N ARG A 288 1.73 -24.36 -3.81
CA ARG A 288 0.66 -25.07 -4.54
C ARG A 288 -0.28 -25.81 -3.59
N LEU A 289 0.28 -26.54 -2.62
CA LEU A 289 -0.52 -27.23 -1.62
C LEU A 289 -1.29 -26.24 -0.74
N LEU A 290 -0.65 -25.15 -0.30
CA LEU A 290 -1.33 -24.11 0.47
C LEU A 290 -2.46 -23.46 -0.33
N LYS A 291 -2.26 -23.11 -1.60
CA LYS A 291 -3.31 -22.57 -2.46
C LYS A 291 -4.50 -23.53 -2.59
N TRP A 292 -4.23 -24.82 -2.76
CA TRP A 292 -5.28 -25.84 -2.80
C TRP A 292 -6.03 -25.93 -1.46
N LEU A 293 -5.32 -25.94 -0.32
CA LEU A 293 -5.95 -25.94 1.00
C LEU A 293 -6.81 -24.69 1.22
N LEU A 294 -6.32 -23.51 0.82
CA LEU A 294 -7.05 -22.24 0.94
C LEU A 294 -8.19 -22.10 -0.06
N SER A 295 -8.24 -22.89 -1.14
CA SER A 295 -9.43 -22.92 -2.00
C SER A 295 -10.66 -23.54 -1.32
N ILE A 296 -10.47 -24.21 -0.17
CA ILE A 296 -11.55 -24.74 0.66
C ILE A 296 -12.01 -23.62 1.62
N PRO A 297 -13.22 -23.04 1.45
CA PRO A 297 -13.61 -21.83 2.19
C PRO A 297 -13.57 -21.95 3.72
N PRO A 298 -13.96 -23.09 4.34
CA PRO A 298 -13.76 -23.30 5.78
C PRO A 298 -12.30 -23.14 6.23
N VAL A 299 -11.34 -23.64 5.43
CA VAL A 299 -9.91 -23.57 5.73
C VAL A 299 -9.39 -22.14 5.59
N ALA A 300 -9.75 -21.43 4.52
CA ALA A 300 -9.37 -20.02 4.33
C ALA A 300 -9.89 -19.13 5.47
N ARG A 301 -11.14 -19.34 5.89
CA ARG A 301 -11.74 -18.63 7.04
C ARG A 301 -11.01 -18.95 8.34
N PHE A 302 -10.71 -20.23 8.59
CA PHE A 302 -9.95 -20.64 9.78
C PHE A 302 -8.55 -20.01 9.82
N MET A 303 -7.86 -20.00 8.68
CA MET A 303 -6.51 -19.46 8.51
C MET A 303 -6.48 -17.94 8.35
N ASN A 304 -7.63 -17.23 8.30
CA ASN A 304 -7.69 -15.79 8.03
C ASN A 304 -6.82 -15.35 6.83
N THR A 305 -6.67 -16.21 5.81
CA THR A 305 -5.73 -16.00 4.71
C THR A 305 -6.45 -16.29 3.40
N GLN A 306 -6.34 -15.35 2.47
CA GLN A 306 -6.88 -15.51 1.12
C GLN A 306 -5.82 -16.14 0.20
N PRO A 307 -6.18 -17.04 -0.73
CA PRO A 307 -5.23 -17.67 -1.65
C PRO A 307 -4.34 -16.67 -2.42
N GLU A 308 -4.91 -15.53 -2.80
CA GLU A 308 -4.24 -14.45 -3.56
C GLU A 308 -3.11 -13.80 -2.76
N ALA A 309 -3.18 -13.79 -1.43
CA ALA A 309 -2.11 -13.25 -0.58
C ALA A 309 -0.78 -14.04 -0.75
N LEU A 310 -0.87 -15.32 -1.15
CA LEU A 310 0.32 -16.14 -1.40
C LEU A 310 1.08 -15.73 -2.66
N ASP A 311 0.45 -15.02 -3.59
CA ASP A 311 1.11 -14.52 -4.80
C ASP A 311 2.08 -13.37 -4.51
N PHE A 312 2.01 -12.76 -3.33
CA PHE A 312 2.99 -11.76 -2.89
C PHE A 312 4.23 -12.39 -2.25
N ILE A 313 4.22 -13.71 -2.01
CA ILE A 313 5.40 -14.44 -1.56
C ILE A 313 6.24 -14.78 -2.79
N GLN A 314 7.39 -14.13 -2.92
CA GLN A 314 8.19 -14.15 -4.13
C GLN A 314 9.52 -14.87 -3.93
N THR A 315 10.11 -15.33 -5.03
CA THR A 315 11.52 -15.77 -5.08
C THR A 315 12.41 -14.75 -5.79
N THR A 316 11.82 -13.91 -6.65
CA THR A 316 12.47 -12.78 -7.31
C THR A 316 13.00 -11.80 -6.27
N ARG A 317 14.25 -11.37 -6.43
CA ARG A 317 14.83 -10.23 -5.70
C ARG A 317 14.76 -9.00 -6.60
N PHE A 318 14.58 -7.83 -5.99
CA PHE A 318 14.41 -6.57 -6.70
C PHE A 318 15.63 -5.70 -6.55
N ASP A 319 15.96 -4.94 -7.59
CA ASP A 319 16.97 -3.89 -7.51
C ASP A 319 16.43 -2.72 -6.69
N THR A 320 17.21 -2.31 -5.68
CA THR A 320 16.87 -1.21 -4.76
C THR A 320 17.86 -0.06 -4.85
N ALA A 321 18.83 -0.10 -5.76
CA ALA A 321 19.85 0.93 -5.91
C ALA A 321 19.23 2.33 -6.09
N ALA A 322 18.18 2.44 -6.90
CA ALA A 322 17.48 3.71 -7.14
C ALA A 322 16.86 4.30 -5.86
N VAL A 323 16.20 3.47 -5.03
CA VAL A 323 15.59 3.95 -3.78
C VAL A 323 16.63 4.26 -2.72
N GLU A 324 17.73 3.52 -2.66
CA GLU A 324 18.84 3.79 -1.75
C GLU A 324 19.56 5.10 -2.10
N GLN A 325 19.83 5.33 -3.40
CA GLN A 325 20.39 6.59 -3.88
C GLN A 325 19.44 7.76 -3.62
N PHE A 326 18.15 7.58 -3.89
CA PHE A 326 17.13 8.59 -3.64
C PHE A 326 17.04 8.95 -2.16
N ALA A 327 16.97 7.94 -1.28
CA ALA A 327 16.92 8.14 0.17
C ALA A 327 18.17 8.88 0.68
N SER A 328 19.37 8.47 0.22
CA SER A 328 20.63 9.12 0.56
C SER A 328 20.67 10.59 0.13
N ARG A 329 20.26 10.90 -1.11
CA ARG A 329 20.18 12.28 -1.64
C ARG A 329 19.26 13.17 -0.80
N HIS A 330 18.18 12.62 -0.25
CA HIS A 330 17.20 13.33 0.56
C HIS A 330 17.44 13.24 2.07
N GLY A 331 18.53 12.59 2.50
CA GLY A 331 18.84 12.41 3.92
C GLY A 331 17.82 11.54 4.68
N ILE A 332 17.09 10.68 3.97
CA ILE A 332 16.08 9.78 4.54
C ILE A 332 16.81 8.55 5.10
N ALA A 333 16.73 8.36 6.42
CA ALA A 333 17.34 7.20 7.06
C ALA A 333 16.46 5.96 6.87
N LYS A 334 17.05 4.89 6.31
CA LYS A 334 16.38 3.58 6.18
C LYS A 334 16.40 2.86 7.53
N PRO A 335 15.24 2.50 8.11
CA PRO A 335 15.19 1.75 9.36
C PRO A 335 15.68 0.30 9.23
N ASP A 336 16.07 -0.33 10.33
CA ASP A 336 16.36 -1.77 10.37
C ASP A 336 15.04 -2.56 10.29
N ILE A 337 14.85 -3.31 9.21
CA ILE A 337 13.61 -4.06 8.99
C ILE A 337 13.41 -5.22 9.98
N ARG A 338 14.49 -5.81 10.52
CA ARG A 338 14.41 -6.92 11.48
C ARG A 338 13.93 -6.40 12.83
N GLN A 339 14.47 -5.26 13.27
CA GLN A 339 13.99 -4.58 14.47
C GLN A 339 12.54 -4.11 14.29
N SER A 340 12.21 -3.55 13.12
CA SER A 340 10.84 -3.11 12.80
C SER A 340 9.82 -4.25 12.82
N LEU A 341 10.22 -5.45 12.36
CA LEU A 341 9.41 -6.67 12.47
C LEU A 341 9.13 -7.04 13.92
N GLN A 342 10.13 -6.94 14.80
CA GLN A 342 9.97 -7.23 16.23
C GLN A 342 9.01 -6.23 16.89
N HIS A 343 9.16 -4.93 16.63
CA HIS A 343 8.24 -3.91 17.13
C HIS A 343 6.81 -4.14 16.62
N THR A 344 6.66 -4.47 15.33
CA THR A 344 5.35 -4.79 14.73
C THR A 344 4.72 -6.01 15.39
N ALA A 345 5.49 -7.06 15.65
CA ALA A 345 5.02 -8.27 16.33
C ALA A 345 4.49 -7.97 17.74
N THR A 346 5.24 -7.20 18.53
CA THR A 346 4.82 -6.75 19.86
C THR A 346 3.55 -5.90 19.79
N PHE A 347 3.48 -4.96 18.85
CA PHE A 347 2.30 -4.11 18.67
C PHE A 347 1.05 -4.92 18.34
N VAL A 348 1.15 -5.85 17.38
CA VAL A 348 0.04 -6.72 16.96
C VAL A 348 -0.45 -7.58 18.11
N ASN A 349 0.47 -8.18 18.88
CA ASN A 349 0.11 -9.00 20.03
C ASN A 349 -0.66 -8.20 21.10
N ALA A 350 -0.20 -6.97 21.38
CA ALA A 350 -0.83 -6.11 22.38
C ALA A 350 -2.16 -5.49 21.94
N HIS A 351 -2.30 -5.06 20.68
CA HIS A 351 -3.40 -4.20 20.25
C HIS A 351 -4.37 -4.82 19.25
N CYS A 352 -3.91 -5.77 18.42
CA CYS A 352 -4.72 -6.36 17.35
C CYS A 352 -5.26 -7.76 17.72
N LEU A 353 -4.62 -8.46 18.67
CA LEU A 353 -5.05 -9.79 19.11
C LEU A 353 -5.88 -9.75 20.40
N ALA A 354 -5.53 -8.88 21.36
CA ALA A 354 -6.28 -8.72 22.60
C ALA A 354 -7.74 -8.27 22.37
N LYS A 355 -8.02 -7.50 21.31
CA LYS A 355 -9.38 -7.08 20.95
C LYS A 355 -10.23 -8.18 20.32
N GLY A 356 -9.61 -9.24 19.77
CA GLY A 356 -10.30 -10.33 19.09
C GLY A 356 -10.77 -11.47 20.00
N GLN A 357 -10.43 -11.45 21.29
CA GLN A 357 -10.88 -12.45 22.29
C GLN A 357 -12.05 -11.95 23.16
N ALA A 358 -12.48 -10.70 22.97
CA ALA A 358 -13.58 -10.07 23.72
C ALA A 358 -14.87 -9.92 22.89
N GLY A 359 -14.99 -10.63 21.76
CA GLY A 359 -16.12 -10.57 20.84
C GLY A 359 -16.78 -11.92 20.63
#